data_AF-A0A7S3MTE4-F1
#
_entry.id   AF-A0A7S3MTE4-F1
#
_cell.length_a   1.000
_cell.length_b   1.000
_cell.length_c   1.000
_cell.angle_alpha   90.00
_cell.angle_beta   90.00
_cell.angle_gamma   90.00
#
_symmetry.space_group_name_H-M   'P 1'
#
loop_
_entity.id
_entity.type
_entity.pdbx_description
1 polymer ?
#
loop_
_entity_poly.entity_id
_entity_poly.type
_entity_poly.pdbx_seq_one_letter_code
_entity_poly.pdbx_strand_id
1 'polypeptide(L)'
;GHMGRFCIWTKSAFDRLDAIFGTQTKESQVKKGYKLPRSVMANGDLTRLINSDEIQSVVRPQKAAPAKHAPLKKNPLKNLGVMLKLNPYAKAARRIEITSSTKNAAKRADKLSKLKAGKAVGPKKDKKVKQIGKDFYKKMVVDSEYQGQDYDEFASWLATSQQSH
;
A
#
# COMPACT_ATOMS: atom_id res chain seq x y z
N GLY A 1 -3.80 -27.85 48.88
CA GLY A 1 -4.71 -27.53 50.01
C GLY A 1 -5.55 -26.32 49.64
N HIS A 2 -6.80 -26.26 50.08
CA HIS A 2 -7.70 -25.13 49.84
C HIS A 2 -7.66 -24.12 50.99
N MET A 3 -7.79 -22.84 50.70
CA MET A 3 -7.71 -21.75 51.69
C MET A 3 -9.11 -21.43 52.21
N GLY A 4 -9.27 -21.33 53.53
CA GLY A 4 -10.56 -21.05 54.16
C GLY A 4 -11.36 -22.31 54.49
N ARG A 5 -11.78 -22.42 55.75
CA ARG A 5 -12.74 -23.41 56.24
C ARG A 5 -13.79 -22.67 57.04
N PHE A 6 -15.02 -23.17 57.00
CA PHE A 6 -16.04 -22.71 57.94
C PHE A 6 -15.65 -23.16 59.37
N CYS A 7 -15.21 -22.20 60.18
CA CYS A 7 -14.75 -22.41 61.54
C CYS A 7 -15.70 -21.74 62.53
N ILE A 8 -16.08 -22.45 63.59
CA ILE A 8 -16.87 -21.93 64.70
C ILE A 8 -15.94 -21.78 65.90
N TRP A 9 -15.92 -20.60 66.50
CA TRP A 9 -15.06 -20.29 67.66
C TRP A 9 -15.91 -20.04 68.90
N THR A 10 -15.50 -20.60 70.03
CA THR A 10 -15.98 -20.16 71.34
C THR A 10 -15.24 -18.88 71.74
N LYS A 11 -15.86 -18.03 72.58
CA LYS A 11 -15.25 -16.76 73.03
C LYS A 11 -13.85 -16.97 73.62
N SER A 12 -13.71 -17.91 74.56
CA SER A 12 -12.43 -18.19 75.22
C SER A 12 -11.36 -18.73 74.27
N ALA A 13 -11.73 -19.44 73.21
CA ALA A 13 -10.80 -19.90 72.19
C ALA A 13 -10.30 -18.74 71.33
N PHE A 14 -11.18 -17.79 70.98
CA PHE A 14 -10.82 -16.61 70.20
C PHE A 14 -9.86 -15.69 70.98
N ASP A 15 -10.15 -15.46 72.27
CA ASP A 15 -9.31 -14.63 73.16
C ASP A 15 -7.89 -15.21 73.33
N ARG A 16 -7.73 -16.54 73.23
CA ARG A 16 -6.42 -17.22 73.35
C ARG A 16 -5.56 -17.15 72.09
N LEU A 17 -6.11 -16.77 70.92
CA LEU A 17 -5.34 -16.74 69.67
C LEU A 17 -4.16 -15.76 69.73
N ASP A 18 -4.37 -14.59 70.31
CA ASP A 18 -3.33 -13.56 70.45
C ASP A 18 -2.18 -14.05 71.34
N ALA A 19 -2.45 -14.83 72.39
CA ALA A 19 -1.40 -15.41 73.22
C ALA A 19 -0.58 -16.49 72.46
N ILE A 20 -1.24 -17.27 71.61
CA ILE A 20 -0.62 -18.36 70.84
C ILE A 20 0.20 -17.83 69.68
N PHE A 21 -0.27 -16.83 68.94
CA PHE A 21 0.37 -16.36 67.71
C PHE A 21 1.05 -15.00 67.85
N GLY A 22 0.79 -14.26 68.92
CA GLY A 22 1.20 -12.87 69.05
C GLY A 22 0.35 -11.94 68.19
N THR A 23 0.75 -10.68 68.14
CA THR A 23 0.14 -9.66 67.28
C THR A 23 1.19 -9.12 66.30
N GLN A 24 0.82 -8.18 65.42
CA GLN A 24 1.81 -7.50 64.56
C GLN A 24 2.93 -6.80 65.35
N THR A 25 2.68 -6.43 66.61
CA THR A 25 3.62 -5.69 67.45
C THR A 25 4.20 -6.53 68.59
N LYS A 26 3.50 -7.57 69.06
CA LYS A 26 3.91 -8.41 70.19
C LYS A 26 4.25 -9.82 69.74
N GLU A 27 5.34 -10.38 70.28
CA GLU A 27 5.75 -11.76 70.01
C GLU A 27 4.79 -12.78 70.67
N SER A 28 4.80 -14.02 70.16
CA SER A 28 4.01 -15.10 70.75
C SER A 28 4.50 -15.47 72.15
N GLN A 29 3.57 -15.71 73.08
CA GLN A 29 3.88 -16.18 74.43
C GLN A 29 4.09 -17.70 74.48
N VAL A 30 3.40 -18.45 73.61
CA VAL A 30 3.41 -19.92 73.62
C VAL A 30 4.47 -20.46 72.67
N LYS A 31 4.61 -19.87 71.48
CA LYS A 31 5.53 -20.33 70.44
C LYS A 31 6.83 -19.55 70.54
N LYS A 32 7.84 -20.16 71.15
CA LYS A 32 9.17 -19.55 71.34
C LYS A 32 9.76 -19.08 70.01
N GLY A 33 10.07 -17.78 69.92
CA GLY A 33 10.70 -17.16 68.75
C GLY A 33 9.76 -16.94 67.55
N TYR A 34 8.46 -17.22 67.68
CA TYR A 34 7.51 -17.02 66.59
C TYR A 34 7.06 -15.55 66.51
N LYS A 35 7.12 -14.99 65.31
CA LYS A 35 6.56 -13.68 64.94
C LYS A 35 5.64 -13.84 63.75
N LEU A 36 4.57 -13.04 63.73
CA LEU A 36 3.65 -13.04 62.61
C LEU A 36 4.38 -12.55 61.34
N PRO A 37 4.31 -13.30 60.21
CA PRO A 37 4.93 -12.87 58.96
C PRO A 37 4.44 -11.48 58.55
N ARG A 38 5.38 -10.60 58.21
CA ARG A 38 5.04 -9.27 57.70
C ARG A 38 4.66 -9.41 56.22
N SER A 39 3.52 -8.83 55.85
CA SER A 39 3.13 -8.73 54.45
C SER A 39 4.13 -7.83 53.70
N VAL A 40 4.38 -8.17 52.43
CA VAL A 40 5.21 -7.34 51.55
C VAL A 40 4.57 -5.97 51.31
N MET A 41 3.24 -5.93 51.28
CA MET A 41 2.44 -4.72 51.11
C MET A 41 1.71 -4.36 52.40
N ALA A 42 1.67 -3.07 52.73
CA ALA A 42 0.88 -2.56 53.85
C ALA A 42 -0.63 -2.61 53.56
N ASN A 43 -1.03 -2.25 52.33
CA ASN A 43 -2.41 -2.32 51.84
C ASN A 43 -2.50 -3.35 50.71
N GLY A 44 -3.46 -4.28 50.79
CA GLY A 44 -3.72 -5.26 49.73
C GLY A 44 -4.63 -4.74 48.61
N ASP A 45 -5.26 -3.57 48.78
CA ASP A 45 -6.16 -2.99 47.81
C ASP A 45 -5.40 -2.16 46.76
N LEU A 46 -5.01 -2.85 45.68
CA LEU A 46 -4.32 -2.23 44.54
C LEU A 46 -5.21 -1.31 43.74
N THR A 47 -6.51 -1.57 43.64
CA THR A 47 -7.41 -0.78 42.79
C THR A 47 -7.62 0.61 43.38
N ARG A 48 -7.77 0.70 44.71
CA ARG A 48 -7.81 1.99 45.41
C ARG A 48 -6.51 2.77 45.25
N LEU A 49 -5.36 2.10 45.37
CA LEU A 49 -4.07 2.76 45.21
C LEU A 49 -3.89 3.30 43.79
N ILE A 50 -4.14 2.47 42.76
CA ILE A 50 -3.99 2.87 41.36
C ILE A 50 -4.90 4.06 41.01
N ASN A 51 -6.11 4.10 41.56
CA ASN A 51 -7.09 5.15 41.27
C ASN A 51 -6.96 6.39 42.17
N SER A 52 -5.92 6.47 43.01
CA SER A 52 -5.67 7.64 43.85
C SER A 52 -5.16 8.84 43.03
N ASP A 53 -5.46 10.05 43.47
CA ASP A 53 -5.12 11.29 42.77
C ASP A 53 -3.59 11.49 42.69
N GLU A 54 -2.85 11.07 43.71
CA GLU A 54 -1.40 11.16 43.75
C GLU A 54 -0.75 10.33 42.64
N ILE A 55 -1.32 9.16 42.34
CA ILE A 55 -0.84 8.31 41.25
C ILE A 55 -1.37 8.83 39.90
N GLN A 56 -2.66 9.11 39.80
CA GLN A 56 -3.30 9.51 38.55
C GLN A 56 -2.82 10.87 38.03
N SER A 57 -2.39 11.78 38.90
CA SER A 57 -1.80 13.07 38.49
C SER A 57 -0.45 12.94 37.76
N VAL A 58 0.30 11.86 38.02
CA VAL A 58 1.63 11.60 37.41
C VAL A 58 1.53 10.62 36.25
N VAL A 59 0.51 9.75 36.25
CA VAL A 59 0.30 8.74 35.20
C VAL A 59 0.04 9.42 33.85
N ARG A 60 0.74 8.93 32.84
CA ARG A 60 0.52 9.38 31.45
C ARG A 60 -0.84 8.90 30.97
N PRO A 61 -1.56 9.69 30.16
CA PRO A 61 -2.84 9.28 29.61
C PRO A 61 -2.69 7.98 28.81
N GLN A 62 -3.75 7.18 28.83
CA GLN A 62 -3.79 5.91 28.11
C GLN A 62 -3.55 6.16 26.61
N LYS A 63 -2.58 5.44 26.03
CA LYS A 63 -2.34 5.46 24.59
C LYS A 63 -3.54 4.86 23.85
N ALA A 64 -3.92 5.47 22.74
CA ALA A 64 -4.92 4.89 21.86
C ALA A 64 -4.53 3.46 21.50
N ALA A 65 -5.48 2.53 21.63
CA ALA A 65 -5.25 1.14 21.27
C ALA A 65 -4.85 1.09 19.78
N PRO A 66 -3.87 0.26 19.40
CA PRO A 66 -3.59 0.02 18.00
C PRO A 66 -4.85 -0.50 17.31
N ALA A 67 -5.03 -0.17 16.03
CA ALA A 67 -6.15 -0.69 15.26
C ALA A 67 -6.15 -2.23 15.36
N LYS A 68 -7.31 -2.81 15.72
CA LYS A 68 -7.46 -4.26 15.91
C LYS A 68 -7.03 -5.08 14.68
N HIS A 69 -7.13 -4.48 13.49
CA HIS A 69 -6.71 -5.08 12.24
C HIS A 69 -5.89 -4.10 11.41
N ALA A 70 -4.87 -4.62 10.73
CA ALA A 70 -4.15 -3.86 9.72
C ALA A 70 -5.10 -3.48 8.57
N PRO A 71 -5.02 -2.26 8.03
CA PRO A 71 -5.82 -1.87 6.89
C PRO A 71 -5.46 -2.73 5.67
N LEU A 72 -6.48 -3.23 4.97
CA LEU A 72 -6.28 -4.01 3.75
C LEU A 72 -5.56 -3.18 2.68
N LYS A 73 -4.47 -3.73 2.13
CA LYS A 73 -3.71 -3.10 1.03
C LYS A 73 -4.52 -3.18 -0.27
N LYS A 74 -5.13 -2.07 -0.67
CA LYS A 74 -5.88 -1.94 -1.92
C LYS A 74 -4.95 -1.53 -3.07
N ASN A 75 -5.14 -2.12 -4.25
CA ASN A 75 -4.34 -1.79 -5.44
C ASN A 75 -4.71 -0.39 -5.99
N PRO A 76 -3.76 0.58 -6.06
CA PRO A 76 -4.03 1.93 -6.55
C PRO A 76 -4.44 1.98 -8.04
N LEU A 77 -3.88 1.11 -8.89
CA LEU A 77 -4.19 1.10 -10.34
C LEU A 77 -5.64 0.70 -10.61
N LYS A 78 -6.23 -0.11 -9.73
CA LYS A 78 -7.63 -0.57 -9.82
C LYS A 78 -8.57 0.27 -8.96
N ASN A 79 -8.09 0.89 -7.87
CA ASN A 79 -8.91 1.66 -6.95
C ASN A 79 -8.59 3.16 -7.03
N LEU A 80 -9.51 3.93 -7.63
CA LEU A 80 -9.35 5.37 -7.82
C LEU A 80 -9.14 6.13 -6.49
N GLY A 81 -9.86 5.80 -5.43
CA GLY A 81 -9.72 6.51 -4.14
C GLY A 81 -8.31 6.38 -3.56
N VAL A 82 -7.71 5.20 -3.70
CA VAL A 82 -6.32 4.95 -3.26
C VAL A 82 -5.33 5.66 -4.18
N MET A 83 -5.57 5.63 -5.50
CA MET A 83 -4.74 6.38 -6.45
C MET A 83 -4.75 7.88 -6.17
N LEU A 84 -5.91 8.45 -5.86
CA LEU A 84 -6.04 9.88 -5.56
C LEU A 84 -5.34 10.26 -4.26
N LYS A 85 -5.38 9.38 -3.25
CA LYS A 85 -4.62 9.56 -2.01
C LYS A 85 -3.11 9.57 -2.26
N LEU A 86 -2.65 8.74 -3.19
CA LEU A 86 -1.23 8.63 -3.55
C LEU A 86 -0.78 9.77 -4.50
N ASN A 87 -1.61 10.09 -5.49
CA ASN A 87 -1.35 11.07 -6.52
C ASN A 87 -2.60 11.94 -6.79
N PRO A 88 -2.65 13.16 -6.23
CA PRO A 88 -3.75 14.10 -6.47
C PRO A 88 -3.90 14.51 -7.94
N TYR A 89 -2.79 14.61 -8.69
CA TYR A 89 -2.78 15.01 -10.10
C TYR A 89 -3.45 13.97 -11.01
N ALA A 90 -3.54 12.71 -10.58
CA ALA A 90 -4.20 11.64 -11.34
C ALA A 90 -5.65 11.99 -11.72
N LYS A 91 -6.35 12.80 -10.90
CA LYS A 91 -7.69 13.30 -11.22
C LYS A 91 -7.69 14.20 -12.46
N ALA A 92 -6.76 15.14 -12.52
CA ALA A 92 -6.65 16.11 -13.61
C ALA A 92 -6.20 15.40 -14.90
N ALA A 93 -5.15 14.57 -14.81
CA ALA A 93 -4.66 13.78 -15.94
C ALA A 93 -5.76 12.93 -16.58
N ARG A 94 -6.50 12.16 -15.77
CA ARG A 94 -7.61 11.33 -16.26
C ARG A 94 -8.73 12.15 -16.90
N ARG A 95 -9.01 13.35 -16.37
CA ARG A 95 -10.04 14.24 -16.94
C ARG A 95 -9.60 14.83 -18.29
N ILE A 96 -8.33 15.22 -18.40
CA ILE A 96 -7.73 15.69 -19.67
C ILE A 96 -7.79 14.57 -20.70
N GLU A 97 -7.39 13.36 -20.33
CA GLU A 97 -7.41 12.19 -21.20
C GLU A 97 -8.83 11.90 -21.72
N ILE A 98 -9.83 11.80 -20.83
CA ILE A 98 -11.24 11.59 -21.20
C ILE A 98 -11.73 12.71 -22.13
N THR A 99 -11.41 13.97 -21.83
CA THR A 99 -11.83 15.11 -22.66
C THR A 99 -11.17 15.07 -24.04
N SER A 100 -9.91 14.64 -24.12
CA SER A 100 -9.20 14.50 -25.39
C SER A 100 -9.74 13.33 -26.21
N SER A 101 -10.06 12.20 -25.56
CA SER A 101 -10.55 10.99 -26.23
C SER A 101 -11.95 11.21 -26.80
N THR A 102 -12.85 11.87 -26.06
CA THR A 102 -14.19 12.23 -26.55
C THR A 102 -14.13 13.19 -27.73
N LYS A 103 -13.30 14.23 -27.64
CA LYS A 103 -13.07 15.18 -28.75
C LYS A 103 -12.51 14.46 -29.98
N ASN A 104 -11.55 13.55 -29.79
CA ASN A 104 -10.96 12.79 -30.89
C ASN A 104 -11.94 11.79 -31.50
N ALA A 105 -12.79 11.16 -30.70
CA ALA A 105 -13.85 10.28 -31.16
C ALA A 105 -14.88 11.04 -32.03
N ALA A 106 -15.33 12.21 -31.57
CA ALA A 106 -16.22 13.08 -32.34
C ALA A 106 -15.59 13.52 -33.68
N LYS A 107 -14.34 14.01 -33.64
CA LYS A 107 -13.59 14.37 -34.87
C LYS A 107 -13.44 13.20 -35.84
N ARG A 108 -13.21 11.98 -35.32
CA ARG A 108 -13.12 10.76 -36.14
C ARG A 108 -14.48 10.39 -36.75
N ALA A 109 -15.56 10.50 -35.99
CA ALA A 109 -16.92 10.27 -36.49
C ALA A 109 -17.29 11.28 -37.60
N ASP A 110 -17.00 12.56 -37.40
CA ASP A 110 -17.22 13.61 -38.40
C ASP A 110 -16.34 13.44 -39.65
N LYS A 111 -15.09 13.02 -39.46
CA LYS A 111 -14.20 12.68 -40.58
C LYS A 111 -14.76 11.50 -41.36
N LEU A 112 -15.24 10.46 -40.68
CA LEU A 112 -15.80 9.28 -41.31
C LEU A 112 -17.09 9.60 -42.08
N SER A 113 -17.97 10.44 -41.54
CA SER A 113 -19.20 10.86 -42.23
C SER A 113 -18.90 11.67 -43.50
N LYS A 114 -17.95 12.61 -43.43
CA LYS A 114 -17.50 13.39 -44.60
C LYS A 114 -16.83 12.52 -45.67
N LEU A 115 -16.04 11.52 -45.27
CA LEU A 115 -15.46 10.54 -46.20
C LEU A 115 -16.55 9.69 -46.88
N LYS A 116 -17.54 9.21 -46.13
CA LYS A 116 -18.69 8.47 -46.68
C LYS A 116 -19.51 9.32 -47.66
N ALA A 117 -19.59 10.63 -47.45
CA ALA A 117 -20.22 11.59 -48.35
C ALA A 117 -19.33 12.02 -49.55
N GLY A 118 -18.20 11.35 -49.79
CA GLY A 118 -17.31 11.61 -50.94
C GLY A 118 -16.51 12.92 -50.86
N LYS A 119 -16.55 13.64 -49.74
CA LYS A 119 -15.80 14.88 -49.57
C LYS A 119 -14.36 14.56 -49.17
N ALA A 120 -13.38 15.23 -49.78
CA ALA A 120 -11.99 15.11 -49.39
C ALA A 120 -11.78 15.61 -47.95
N VAL A 121 -11.32 14.73 -47.04
CA VAL A 121 -11.10 15.08 -45.62
C VAL A 121 -9.61 15.04 -45.27
N GLY A 122 -9.01 16.23 -45.19
CA GLY A 122 -7.63 16.41 -44.73
C GLY A 122 -7.00 17.67 -45.34
N PRO A 123 -5.94 18.22 -44.74
CA PRO A 123 -5.15 19.26 -45.37
C PRO A 123 -4.56 18.75 -46.69
N LYS A 124 -4.52 19.60 -47.72
CA LYS A 124 -3.84 19.27 -48.99
C LYS A 124 -2.36 19.03 -48.65
N LYS A 125 -1.85 17.81 -48.88
CA LYS A 125 -0.43 17.48 -48.68
C LYS A 125 0.46 18.48 -49.44
N ASP A 126 1.53 18.92 -48.80
CA ASP A 126 2.51 19.84 -49.40
C ASP A 126 3.07 19.28 -50.71
N LYS A 127 3.29 20.16 -51.69
CA LYS A 127 3.76 19.77 -53.03
C LYS A 127 5.06 18.98 -52.97
N LYS A 128 5.99 19.36 -52.07
CA LYS A 128 7.27 18.66 -51.85
C LYS A 128 7.06 17.23 -51.37
N VAL A 129 6.17 17.00 -50.39
CA VAL A 129 5.85 15.67 -49.86
C VAL A 129 5.17 14.80 -50.92
N LYS A 130 4.32 15.40 -51.77
CA LYS A 130 3.74 14.69 -52.92
C LYS A 130 4.79 14.30 -53.96
N GLN A 131 5.76 15.16 -54.22
CA GLN A 131 6.83 14.91 -55.17
C GLN A 131 7.72 13.76 -54.69
N ILE A 132 8.15 13.78 -53.41
CA ILE A 132 8.91 12.69 -52.79
C ILE A 132 8.16 11.35 -52.91
N GLY A 133 6.85 11.33 -52.66
CA GLY A 133 6.06 10.11 -52.82
C GLY A 133 5.97 9.62 -54.27
N LYS A 134 5.90 10.53 -55.25
CA LYS A 134 5.94 10.18 -56.68
C LYS A 134 7.30 9.64 -57.09
N ASP A 135 8.38 10.28 -56.63
CA ASP A 135 9.74 9.89 -56.94
C ASP A 135 10.08 8.53 -56.32
N PHE A 136 9.63 8.26 -55.09
CA PHE A 136 9.74 6.95 -54.45
C PHE A 136 9.05 5.85 -55.27
N TYR A 137 7.78 6.07 -55.68
CA TYR A 137 7.04 5.08 -56.45
C TYR A 137 7.65 4.89 -57.85
N LYS A 138 8.13 5.96 -58.47
CA LYS A 138 8.82 5.93 -59.77
C LYS A 138 10.12 5.12 -59.68
N LYS A 139 10.92 5.32 -58.63
CA LYS A 139 12.14 4.55 -58.39
C LYS A 139 11.83 3.05 -58.22
N MET A 140 10.81 2.70 -57.43
CA MET A 140 10.40 1.30 -57.25
C MET A 140 9.97 0.61 -58.56
N VAL A 141 9.35 1.33 -59.50
CA VAL A 141 8.97 0.76 -60.80
C VAL A 141 10.20 0.49 -61.66
N VAL A 142 11.17 1.40 -61.70
CA VAL A 142 12.44 1.20 -62.42
C VAL A 142 13.23 0.02 -61.85
N ASP A 143 13.29 -0.11 -60.51
CA ASP A 143 13.95 -1.24 -59.85
C ASP A 143 13.25 -2.58 -60.15
N SER A 144 11.94 -2.58 -60.47
CA SER A 144 11.18 -3.79 -60.84
C SER A 144 11.34 -4.21 -62.30
N GLU A 145 11.65 -3.26 -63.19
CA GLU A 145 11.82 -3.50 -64.63
C GLU A 145 13.23 -4.01 -65.01
N TYR A 146 14.16 -4.12 -64.04
CA TYR A 146 15.54 -4.62 -64.28
C TYR A 146 16.23 -3.93 -65.48
N GLN A 147 16.14 -2.59 -65.54
CA GLN A 147 16.76 -1.78 -66.59
C GLN A 147 17.46 -0.58 -65.95
N GLY A 148 18.80 -0.50 -66.08
CA GLY A 148 19.61 0.61 -65.56
C GLY A 148 21.05 0.20 -65.21
N GLN A 149 21.90 1.19 -64.87
CA GLN A 149 23.33 1.04 -64.58
C GLN A 149 23.64 -0.03 -63.51
N ASP A 150 22.73 -0.26 -62.57
CA ASP A 150 22.86 -1.27 -61.52
C ASP A 150 22.82 -2.72 -62.08
N TYR A 151 22.19 -2.94 -63.25
CA TYR A 151 22.22 -4.24 -63.94
C TYR A 151 23.56 -4.45 -64.66
N ASP A 152 24.10 -3.41 -65.29
CA ASP A 152 25.39 -3.46 -65.97
C ASP A 152 26.54 -3.71 -64.98
N GLU A 153 26.46 -3.13 -63.77
CA GLU A 153 27.38 -3.40 -62.67
C GLU A 153 27.26 -4.85 -62.15
N PHE A 154 26.05 -5.40 -62.04
CA PHE A 154 25.84 -6.79 -61.61
C PHE A 154 26.32 -7.81 -62.66
N ALA A 155 26.08 -7.55 -63.95
CA ALA A 155 26.58 -8.36 -65.05
C ALA A 155 28.12 -8.33 -65.13
N SER A 156 28.73 -7.15 -64.93
CA SER A 156 30.18 -6.96 -64.83
C SER A 156 30.78 -7.72 -63.63
N TRP A 157 30.11 -7.68 -62.48
CA TRP A 157 30.54 -8.40 -61.28
C TRP A 157 30.51 -9.93 -61.46
N LEU A 158 29.45 -10.48 -62.08
CA LEU A 158 29.37 -11.91 -62.41
C LEU A 158 30.46 -12.34 -63.41
N ALA A 159 30.73 -11.53 -64.44
CA ALA A 159 31.76 -11.83 -65.44
C ALA A 159 33.19 -11.85 -64.84
N THR A 160 33.47 -10.97 -63.88
CA THR A 160 34.79 -10.88 -63.23
C THR A 160 35.08 -12.08 -62.33
N SER A 161 34.06 -12.73 -61.78
CA SER A 161 34.20 -13.90 -60.89
C SER A 161 34.62 -15.21 -61.57
N GLN A 162 34.55 -15.31 -62.91
CA GLN A 162 34.92 -16.51 -63.65
C GLN A 162 36.37 -16.51 -64.17
N GLN A 163 37.12 -15.43 -64.00
CA GLN A 163 38.51 -15.30 -64.48
C GLN A 163 39.59 -15.59 -63.43
N SER A 164 39.21 -15.99 -62.21
CA SER A 164 40.15 -16.50 -61.20
C SER A 164 39.94 -18.00 -60.95
N HIS A 165 40.26 -18.81 -61.95
CA HIS A 165 40.69 -20.20 -61.80
C HIS A 165 41.50 -20.63 -63.03
#